data_AF-A0A352Z3L2-F1
#
_entry.id   AF-A0A352Z3L2-F1
#
_cell.length_a   1.000
_cell.length_b   1.000
_cell.length_c   1.000
_cell.angle_alpha   90.00
_cell.angle_beta   90.00
_cell.angle_gamma   90.00
#
_symmetry.space_group_name_H-M   'P 1'
#
loop_
_entity.id
_entity.type
_entity.pdbx_description
1 polymer ?
#
loop_
_entity_poly.entity_id
_entity_poly.type
_entity_poly.pdbx_seq_one_letter_code
_entity_poly.pdbx_strand_id
1 'polypeptide(L)'
;MSKKCPQLMMSDKQIIRGCARHDRKAQKILYDKYSRFLLGICLRYASDRTEAEDILQESLLKIYFNIDDFTGTGSFTGWLRKVAVNTAITHYHKNLRYRYNVDIEEFASFETG
;
A
#
# COMPACT_ATOMS: atom_id res chain seq x y z
N MET A 1 -26.17 20.17 -8.32
CA MET A 1 -24.98 21.02 -8.07
C MET A 1 -23.87 20.15 -7.48
N SER A 2 -22.85 19.78 -8.25
CA SER A 2 -21.57 19.36 -7.68
C SER A 2 -20.49 19.83 -8.66
N LYS A 3 -19.81 20.89 -8.25
CA LYS A 3 -18.76 21.53 -9.03
C LYS A 3 -17.62 20.51 -9.16
N LYS A 4 -17.42 19.94 -10.37
CA LYS A 4 -16.14 19.34 -10.74
C LYS A 4 -15.11 20.47 -10.71
N CYS A 5 -14.43 20.65 -9.57
CA CYS A 5 -13.26 21.51 -9.48
C CYS A 5 -12.26 20.99 -10.53
N PRO A 6 -11.62 21.84 -11.34
CA PRO A 6 -10.70 21.38 -12.36
C PRO A 6 -9.53 20.72 -11.64
N GLN A 7 -9.43 19.39 -11.74
CA GLN A 7 -8.30 18.65 -11.23
C GLN A 7 -7.05 19.29 -11.84
N LEU A 8 -6.27 19.98 -11.02
CA LEU A 8 -4.95 20.48 -11.38
C LEU A 8 -4.10 19.22 -11.62
N MET A 9 -4.08 18.71 -12.85
CA MET A 9 -3.39 17.48 -13.21
C MET A 9 -1.88 17.72 -13.10
N MET A 10 -1.31 17.42 -11.94
CA MET A 10 0.13 17.31 -11.81
C MET A 10 0.60 16.09 -12.60
N SER A 11 1.67 16.29 -13.39
CA SER A 11 2.39 15.21 -14.03
C SER A 11 3.07 14.31 -12.99
N ASP A 12 3.37 13.06 -13.36
CA ASP A 12 4.08 12.12 -12.49
C ASP A 12 5.41 12.72 -12.00
N LYS A 13 6.14 13.44 -12.86
CA LYS A 13 7.37 14.16 -12.49
C LYS A 13 7.15 15.24 -11.42
N GLN A 14 6.01 15.92 -11.42
CA GLN A 14 5.68 16.91 -10.38
C GLN A 14 5.29 16.22 -9.08
N ILE A 15 4.52 15.13 -9.17
CA ILE A 15 4.13 14.32 -8.02
C ILE A 15 5.37 13.75 -7.32
N ILE A 16 6.28 13.11 -8.06
CA ILE A 16 7.52 12.53 -7.54
C ILE A 16 8.34 13.60 -6.83
N ARG A 17 8.65 14.71 -7.53
CA ARG A 17 9.43 15.82 -6.93
C ARG A 17 8.75 16.43 -5.71
N GLY A 18 7.43 16.50 -5.68
CA GLY A 18 6.69 17.02 -4.51
C GLY A 18 6.77 16.05 -3.33
N CYS A 19 6.57 14.76 -3.57
CA CYS A 19 6.64 13.73 -2.54
C CYS A 19 8.05 13.61 -1.94
N ALA A 20 9.09 13.72 -2.77
CA ALA A 20 10.49 13.78 -2.34
C ALA A 20 10.80 14.93 -1.36
N ARG A 21 10.01 16.02 -1.41
CA ARG A 21 10.10 17.15 -0.47
C ARG A 21 9.08 17.05 0.68
N HIS A 22 8.42 15.90 0.85
CA HIS A 22 7.34 15.70 1.82
C HIS A 22 6.19 16.70 1.69
N ASP A 23 5.91 17.16 0.46
CA ASP A 23 4.78 18.06 0.17
C ASP A 23 3.46 17.30 0.32
N ARG A 24 2.64 17.70 1.32
CA ARG A 24 1.33 17.09 1.61
C ARG A 24 0.37 17.13 0.41
N LYS A 25 0.42 18.18 -0.41
CA LYS A 25 -0.43 18.29 -1.61
C LYS A 25 -0.01 17.27 -2.65
N ALA A 26 1.29 17.08 -2.86
CA ALA A 26 1.78 16.07 -3.79
C ALA A 26 1.46 14.65 -3.32
N GLN A 27 1.64 14.36 -2.03
CA GLN A 27 1.28 13.07 -1.43
C GLN A 27 -0.22 12.77 -1.58
N LYS A 28 -1.08 13.77 -1.35
CA LYS A 28 -2.52 13.65 -1.58
C LYS A 28 -2.85 13.37 -3.05
N ILE A 29 -2.21 14.06 -3.99
CA ILE A 29 -2.44 13.83 -5.41
C ILE A 29 -1.99 12.42 -5.82
N LEU A 30 -0.85 11.94 -5.30
CA LEU A 30 -0.41 10.56 -5.49
C LEU A 30 -1.47 9.57 -4.98
N TYR A 31 -1.95 9.77 -3.76
CA TYR A 31 -2.99 8.94 -3.17
C TYR A 31 -4.26 8.94 -4.03
N ASP A 32 -4.80 10.11 -4.34
CA ASP A 32 -6.05 10.25 -5.10
C ASP A 32 -5.94 9.61 -6.50
N LYS A 33 -4.75 9.66 -7.12
CA LYS A 33 -4.49 9.14 -8.47
C LYS A 33 -4.26 7.63 -8.51
N TYR A 34 -3.53 7.06 -7.55
CA TYR A 34 -3.05 5.66 -7.64
C TYR A 34 -3.63 4.71 -6.60
N SER A 35 -4.24 5.19 -5.51
CA SER A 35 -4.75 4.34 -4.41
C SER A 35 -5.70 3.23 -4.90
N ARG A 36 -6.64 3.53 -5.81
CA ARG A 36 -7.58 2.53 -6.35
C ARG A 36 -6.88 1.42 -7.13
N PHE A 37 -5.88 1.79 -7.94
CA PHE A 37 -5.08 0.83 -8.71
C PHE A 37 -4.26 -0.06 -7.77
N LEU A 38 -3.62 0.54 -6.77
CA LEU A 38 -2.83 -0.19 -5.78
C LEU A 38 -3.69 -1.08 -4.89
N LEU A 39 -4.89 -0.63 -4.50
CA LEU A 39 -5.85 -1.45 -3.75
C LEU A 39 -6.24 -2.70 -4.55
N GLY A 40 -6.49 -2.57 -5.85
CA GLY A 40 -6.76 -3.70 -6.73
C GLY A 40 -5.64 -4.74 -6.76
N ILE A 41 -4.39 -4.32 -6.58
CA ILE A 41 -3.25 -5.23 -6.43
C ILE A 41 -3.28 -5.90 -5.05
N CYS A 42 -3.45 -5.12 -3.98
CA CYS A 42 -3.45 -5.62 -2.60
C CYS A 42 -4.54 -6.68 -2.37
N LEU A 43 -5.73 -6.48 -2.94
CA LEU A 43 -6.85 -7.43 -2.89
C LEU A 43 -6.53 -8.83 -3.43
N ARG A 44 -5.50 -8.98 -4.26
CA ARG A 44 -5.10 -10.30 -4.79
C ARG A 44 -4.31 -11.14 -3.78
N TYR A 45 -3.84 -10.53 -2.71
CA TYR A 45 -2.99 -11.15 -1.69
C TYR A 45 -3.61 -11.12 -0.28
N ALA A 46 -4.67 -10.35 -0.11
CA ALA A 46 -5.40 -10.21 1.15
C ALA A 46 -6.55 -11.22 1.24
N SER A 47 -6.91 -11.59 2.47
CA SER A 47 -8.03 -12.46 2.81
C SER A 47 -9.37 -11.73 2.72
N ASP A 48 -9.36 -10.43 3.01
CA ASP A 48 -10.52 -9.55 2.92
C ASP A 48 -10.13 -8.12 2.52
N ARG A 49 -11.13 -7.24 2.47
CA ARG A 49 -10.95 -5.85 2.08
C ARG A 49 -10.16 -5.05 3.12
N THR A 50 -10.39 -5.30 4.41
CA THR A 50 -9.72 -4.58 5.50
C THR A 50 -8.22 -4.86 5.46
N GLU A 51 -7.85 -6.13 5.33
CA GLU A 51 -6.46 -6.54 5.17
C GLU A 51 -5.82 -5.90 3.91
N ALA A 52 -6.57 -5.82 2.81
CA ALA A 52 -6.08 -5.15 1.60
C ALA A 52 -5.85 -3.65 1.80
N GLU A 53 -6.70 -2.98 2.59
CA GLU A 53 -6.55 -1.57 2.94
C GLU A 53 -5.32 -1.35 3.83
N ASP A 54 -5.03 -2.25 4.78
CA ASP A 54 -3.81 -2.20 5.60
C ASP A 54 -2.55 -2.36 4.76
N ILE A 55 -2.51 -3.34 3.86
CA ILE A 55 -1.40 -3.54 2.91
C ILE A 55 -1.21 -2.29 2.03
N LEU A 56 -2.31 -1.66 1.58
CA LEU A 56 -2.26 -0.44 0.79
C LEU A 56 -1.62 0.71 1.59
N GLN A 57 -2.01 0.90 2.85
CA GLN A 57 -1.43 1.95 3.69
C GLN A 57 0.07 1.73 3.90
N GLU A 58 0.51 0.51 4.21
CA GLU A 58 1.93 0.18 4.33
C GLU A 58 2.68 0.41 3.02
N SER A 59 2.07 0.04 1.89
CA SER A 59 2.63 0.27 0.56
C SER A 59 2.81 1.76 0.27
N LEU A 60 1.81 2.59 0.60
CA LEU A 60 1.88 4.04 0.42
C LEU A 60 2.97 4.67 1.28
N LEU A 61 3.12 4.24 2.54
CA LEU A 61 4.22 4.68 3.40
C LEU A 61 5.57 4.37 2.76
N LYS A 62 5.79 3.11 2.32
CA LYS A 62 7.02 2.71 1.62
C LYS A 62 7.24 3.49 0.33
N ILE A 63 6.18 3.77 -0.43
CA ILE A 63 6.24 4.62 -1.62
C ILE A 63 6.74 6.01 -1.26
N TYR A 64 6.19 6.65 -0.22
CA TYR A 64 6.60 7.99 0.18
C TYR A 64 8.04 8.02 0.71
N PHE A 65 8.44 7.03 1.49
CA PHE A 65 9.80 6.95 2.06
C PHE A 65 10.88 6.68 1.02
N ASN A 66 10.55 5.90 -0.03
CA ASN A 66 11.53 5.47 -1.04
C ASN A 66 11.29 6.15 -2.40
N ILE A 67 10.54 7.26 -2.45
CA ILE A 67 10.18 7.90 -3.72
C ILE A 67 11.40 8.41 -4.50
N ASP A 68 12.48 8.75 -3.79
CA ASP A 68 13.76 9.19 -4.39
C ASP A 68 14.51 8.03 -5.08
N ASP A 69 14.19 6.78 -4.76
CA ASP A 69 14.79 5.61 -5.41
C ASP A 69 14.26 5.40 -6.84
N PHE A 70 13.20 6.10 -7.23
CA PHE A 70 12.71 6.03 -8.59
C PHE A 70 13.65 6.81 -9.54
N THR A 71 14.54 6.07 -10.20
CA THR A 71 15.56 6.61 -11.12
C THR A 71 15.01 7.16 -12.45
N GLY A 72 13.70 7.05 -12.71
CA GLY A 72 13.10 7.42 -13.99
C GLY A 72 13.15 6.33 -15.05
N THR A 73 13.79 5.19 -14.77
CA THR A 73 13.81 4.04 -15.69
C THR A 73 12.48 3.27 -15.59
N GLY A 74 11.79 3.12 -16.72
CA GLY A 74 10.47 2.49 -16.78
C GLY A 74 9.32 3.42 -16.37
N SER A 75 8.12 2.86 -16.18
CA SER A 75 6.95 3.66 -15.80
C SER A 75 6.86 3.82 -14.29
N PHE A 76 6.46 5.02 -13.84
CA PHE A 76 6.21 5.28 -12.42
C PHE A 76 5.12 4.33 -11.86
N THR A 77 4.08 4.05 -12.65
CA THR A 77 3.04 3.07 -12.30
C THR A 77 3.62 1.66 -12.10
N GLY A 78 4.61 1.25 -12.92
CA GLY A 78 5.31 -0.02 -12.76
C GLY A 78 6.14 -0.08 -11.48
N TRP A 79 6.80 1.02 -11.11
CA TRP A 79 7.52 1.13 -9.85
C TRP A 79 6.58 1.07 -8.64
N LEU A 80 5.46 1.81 -8.65
CA LEU A 80 4.43 1.74 -7.61
C LEU A 80 3.87 0.33 -7.45
N ARG A 81 3.58 -0.36 -8.56
CA ARG A 81 3.14 -1.76 -8.56
C ARG A 81 4.17 -2.67 -7.88
N LYS A 82 5.46 -2.52 -8.20
CA LYS A 82 6.53 -3.32 -7.60
C LYS A 82 6.55 -3.16 -6.07
N VAL A 83 6.45 -1.93 -5.57
CA VAL A 83 6.41 -1.67 -4.12
C VAL A 83 5.19 -2.31 -3.46
N ALA A 84 4.00 -2.16 -4.06
CA ALA A 84 2.77 -2.75 -3.52
C ALA A 84 2.78 -4.28 -3.54
N VAL A 85 3.22 -4.93 -4.63
CA VAL A 85 3.33 -6.39 -4.71
C VAL A 85 4.30 -6.93 -3.66
N ASN A 86 5.48 -6.33 -3.53
CA ASN A 86 6.48 -6.78 -2.55
C ASN A 86 5.97 -6.61 -1.11
N THR A 87 5.25 -5.53 -0.84
CA THR A 87 4.62 -5.29 0.46
C THR A 87 3.54 -6.33 0.74
N ALA A 88 2.66 -6.60 -0.23
CA ALA A 88 1.61 -7.60 -0.12
C ALA A 88 2.16 -9.02 0.12
N ILE A 89 3.22 -9.42 -0.58
CA ILE A 89 3.88 -10.72 -0.37
C ILE A 89 4.49 -10.80 1.03
N THR A 90 5.14 -9.73 1.49
CA THR A 90 5.73 -9.68 2.83
C THR A 90 4.64 -9.81 3.90
N HIS A 91 3.53 -9.09 3.73
CA HIS A 91 2.38 -9.15 4.61
C HIS A 91 1.75 -10.55 4.64
N TYR A 92 1.53 -11.15 3.47
CA TYR A 92 1.00 -12.51 3.34
C TYR A 92 1.87 -13.54 4.08
N HIS A 93 3.19 -13.50 3.90
CA HIS A 93 4.09 -14.41 4.61
C HIS A 93 4.11 -14.17 6.12
N LYS A 94 3.97 -12.92 6.56
CA LYS A 94 3.86 -12.58 7.99
C LYS A 94 2.58 -13.18 8.57
N ASN A 95 1.44 -13.01 7.92
CA ASN A 95 0.17 -13.56 8.37
C ASN A 95 0.13 -15.09 8.33
N LEU A 96 0.74 -15.72 7.34
CA LEU A 96 0.84 -17.19 7.30
C LEU A 96 1.54 -17.76 8.53
N ARG A 97 2.56 -17.07 9.07
CA ARG A 97 3.24 -17.48 10.31
C ARG A 97 2.31 -17.42 11.53
N TYR A 98 1.41 -16.42 11.58
CA TYR A 98 0.46 -16.28 12.67
C TYR A 98 -0.75 -17.22 12.56
N ARG A 99 -1.12 -17.65 11.35
CA ARG A 99 -2.25 -18.56 11.12
C ARG A 99 -2.11 -19.95 11.77
N TYR A 100 -0.90 -20.36 12.14
CA TYR A 100 -0.63 -21.62 12.83
C TYR A 100 -0.27 -21.44 14.30
N ASN A 101 -0.32 -20.20 14.82
CA ASN A 101 -0.20 -19.98 16.25
C ASN A 101 -1.56 -20.29 16.87
N VAL A 102 -1.64 -21.40 17.58
CA VAL A 102 -2.77 -21.73 18.46
C VAL A 102 -2.68 -20.83 19.69
N ASP A 103 -3.80 -20.28 20.14
CA ASP A 103 -3.81 -19.49 21.38
C ASP A 103 -3.40 -20.37 22.56
N ILE A 104 -2.55 -19.84 23.45
CA ILE A 104 -2.04 -20.59 24.62
C ILE A 104 -3.21 -21.03 25.52
N GLU A 105 -4.26 -20.22 25.60
CA GLU A 105 -5.48 -20.52 26.34
C GLU A 105 -6.26 -21.69 25.75
N GLU A 106 -6.31 -21.79 24.41
CA GLU A 106 -6.95 -22.91 23.71
C GLU A 106 -6.18 -24.21 24.00
N PHE A 107 -4.83 -24.18 24.01
CA PHE A 107 -4.01 -25.33 24.38
C PHE A 107 -4.20 -25.79 25.83
N ALA A 108 -4.26 -24.87 26.80
CA ALA A 108 -4.42 -25.19 28.22
C ALA A 108 -5.75 -25.89 28.54
N SER A 109 -6.79 -25.64 27.74
CA SER A 109 -8.10 -26.29 27.88
C SER A 109 -8.11 -27.78 27.49
N PHE A 110 -7.11 -28.25 26.72
CA PHE A 110 -6.99 -29.66 26.34
C PHE A 110 -6.28 -30.52 27.39
N GLU A 111 -5.48 -29.94 28.30
CA GLU A 111 -4.76 -30.70 29.34
C GLU A 111 -5.55 -30.87 30.65
N THR A 112 -6.67 -30.14 30.81
CA THR A 112 -7.51 -30.22 32.02
C THR A 112 -8.77 -31.08 31.86
N GLY A 113 -8.87 -31.84 30.76
CA GLY A 113 -9.96 -32.78 30.47
C GLY A 113 -9.63 -34.24 30.76
#